data_AF-A0A2E5J959-F1
#
_entry.id   AF-A0A2E5J959-F1
#
_cell.length_a   1.000
_cell.length_b   1.000
_cell.length_c   1.000
_cell.angle_alpha   90.00
_cell.angle_beta   90.00
_cell.angle_gamma   90.00
#
_symmetry.space_group_name_H-M   'P 1'
#
loop_
_entity.id
_entity.type
_entity.pdbx_description
1 polymer ?
#
loop_
_entity_poly.entity_id
_entity_poly.type
_entity_poly.pdbx_seq_one_letter_code
_entity_poly.pdbx_strand_id
1 'polypeptide(L)'
;MRMSTIDYRIFHMSHKIKLFRKFIILISFSLIISNCSLIDTSYAPIEGQTSFSSPPIVKDKTYHSVKSGETLWNISDKYYNNPFLWPIIYKHNHDTIYDADLIFPGQNLIIEANINNLLFDKAIMHAKNRGVWIIGYQEESDRRFLLE
;
A
#
# COMPACT_ATOMS: atom_id res chain seq x y z
N MET A 1 -19.68 -25.09 -43.89
CA MET A 1 -19.72 -25.72 -42.55
C MET A 1 -20.90 -25.11 -41.80
N ARG A 2 -22.06 -25.79 -41.75
CA ARG A 2 -23.29 -25.26 -41.12
C ARG A 2 -23.15 -25.39 -39.61
N MET A 3 -23.00 -24.26 -38.91
CA MET A 3 -22.96 -24.21 -37.45
C MET A 3 -24.32 -24.67 -36.89
N SER A 4 -24.33 -25.52 -35.87
CA SER A 4 -25.55 -26.14 -35.35
C SER A 4 -26.35 -25.15 -34.49
N THR A 5 -27.68 -25.28 -34.47
CA THR A 5 -28.60 -24.38 -33.73
C THR A 5 -28.36 -24.38 -32.22
N ILE A 6 -27.64 -25.38 -31.69
CA ILE A 6 -27.30 -25.53 -30.27
C ILE A 6 -26.16 -24.57 -29.88
N ASP A 7 -25.20 -24.34 -30.78
CA ASP A 7 -24.03 -23.47 -30.53
C ASP A 7 -24.43 -22.00 -30.34
N TYR A 8 -25.42 -21.53 -31.10
CA TYR A 8 -25.98 -20.18 -30.95
C TYR A 8 -26.67 -19.96 -29.59
N ARG A 9 -27.33 -20.99 -29.04
CA ARG A 9 -28.02 -20.90 -27.74
C ARG A 9 -27.03 -20.82 -26.58
N ILE A 10 -25.92 -21.56 -26.65
CA ILE A 10 -24.87 -21.55 -25.63
C ILE A 10 -24.11 -20.21 -25.63
N PHE A 11 -23.77 -19.68 -26.82
CA PHE A 11 -23.14 -18.37 -26.94
C PHE A 11 -24.04 -17.25 -26.40
N HIS A 12 -25.33 -17.27 -26.75
CA HIS A 12 -26.30 -16.28 -26.30
C HIS A 12 -26.57 -16.35 -24.78
N MET A 13 -26.52 -17.54 -24.17
CA MET A 13 -26.58 -17.69 -22.70
C MET A 13 -25.37 -17.09 -21.98
N SER A 14 -24.15 -17.29 -22.51
CA SER A 14 -22.92 -16.73 -21.93
C SER A 14 -22.88 -15.19 -21.96
N HIS A 15 -23.42 -14.58 -23.02
CA HIS A 15 -23.51 -13.13 -23.14
C HIS A 15 -24.49 -12.52 -22.13
N LYS A 16 -25.64 -13.17 -21.90
CA LYS A 16 -26.63 -12.73 -20.91
C LYS A 16 -26.11 -12.77 -19.48
N ILE A 17 -25.32 -13.80 -19.12
CA ILE A 17 -24.69 -13.93 -17.79
C ILE A 17 -23.64 -12.81 -17.57
N LYS A 18 -22.84 -12.47 -18.59
CA LYS A 18 -21.88 -11.36 -18.53
C LYS A 18 -22.55 -9.99 -18.42
N LEU A 19 -23.70 -9.79 -19.06
CA LEU A 19 -24.51 -8.57 -18.92
C LEU A 19 -25.14 -8.45 -17.53
N PHE A 20 -25.66 -9.56 -16.98
CA PHE A 20 -26.30 -9.58 -15.67
C PHE A 20 -25.31 -9.26 -14.54
N ARG A 21 -24.05 -9.73 -14.66
CA ARG A 21 -22.97 -9.43 -13.70
C ARG A 21 -22.55 -7.95 -13.69
N LYS A 22 -22.66 -7.24 -14.83
CA LYS A 22 -22.43 -5.79 -14.93
C LYS A 22 -23.58 -4.99 -14.31
N PHE A 23 -24.81 -5.47 -14.44
CA PHE A 23 -26.00 -4.83 -13.87
C PHE A 23 -26.02 -4.86 -12.33
N ILE A 24 -25.61 -5.99 -11.73
CA ILE A 24 -25.53 -6.15 -10.27
C ILE A 24 -24.51 -5.19 -9.64
N ILE A 25 -23.35 -4.97 -10.27
CA ILE A 25 -22.30 -4.07 -9.74
C ILE A 25 -22.75 -2.59 -9.79
N LEU A 26 -23.51 -2.18 -10.80
CA LEU A 26 -24.00 -0.81 -10.95
C LEU A 26 -25.12 -0.46 -9.95
N ILE A 27 -26.01 -1.43 -9.64
CA ILE A 27 -27.07 -1.26 -8.64
C ILE A 27 -26.46 -1.06 -7.24
N SER A 28 -25.36 -1.75 -6.92
CA SER A 28 -24.63 -1.55 -5.65
C SER A 28 -23.92 -0.20 -5.57
N PHE A 29 -23.41 0.34 -6.67
CA PHE A 29 -22.72 1.63 -6.70
C PHE A 29 -23.66 2.83 -6.53
N SER A 30 -24.93 2.69 -6.96
CA SER A 30 -25.95 3.75 -6.84
C SER A 30 -26.59 3.86 -5.45
N LEU A 31 -26.56 2.80 -4.63
CA LEU A 31 -27.18 2.81 -3.28
C LEU A 31 -26.29 3.44 -2.20
N ILE A 32 -25.00 3.68 -2.48
CA ILE A 32 -24.05 4.28 -1.53
C ILE A 32 -24.10 5.82 -1.55
N ILE A 33 -24.70 6.44 -2.57
CA ILE A 33 -24.75 7.90 -2.73
C ILE A 33 -25.94 8.53 -1.97
N SER A 34 -26.91 7.73 -1.50
CA SER A 34 -28.18 8.23 -0.94
C SER A 34 -28.22 8.45 0.59
N ASN A 35 -27.08 8.49 1.28
CA ASN A 35 -27.01 8.91 2.71
C ASN A 35 -26.08 10.13 2.92
N CYS A 36 -26.18 11.13 2.05
CA CYS A 36 -25.68 12.47 2.37
C CYS A 36 -26.89 13.39 2.59
N SER A 37 -27.47 13.35 3.79
CA SER A 37 -28.46 14.31 4.22
C SER A 37 -27.94 15.09 5.41
N LEU A 38 -27.61 16.35 5.12
CA LEU A 38 -27.89 17.55 5.92
C LEU A 38 -27.26 17.62 7.30
N ILE A 39 -26.24 18.47 7.40
CA ILE A 39 -25.99 19.23 8.63
C ILE A 39 -25.95 20.71 8.22
N ASP A 40 -27.12 21.34 8.22
CA ASP A 40 -27.23 22.80 8.31
C ASP A 40 -27.08 23.16 9.79
N THR A 41 -25.84 23.38 10.24
CA THR A 41 -25.59 24.08 11.50
C THR A 41 -25.11 25.47 11.15
N SER A 42 -25.98 26.45 11.35
CA SER A 42 -25.68 27.87 11.31
C SER A 42 -24.56 28.19 12.31
N TYR A 43 -23.34 28.32 11.82
CA TYR A 43 -22.22 28.82 12.61
C TYR A 43 -22.40 30.33 12.81
N ALA A 44 -22.60 30.75 14.06
CA ALA A 44 -22.45 32.14 14.46
C ALA A 44 -21.00 32.60 14.19
N PRO A 45 -20.75 33.89 13.85
CA PRO A 45 -19.41 34.37 13.63
C PRO A 45 -18.66 34.34 14.97
N ILE A 46 -17.64 33.50 15.06
CA ILE A 46 -16.70 33.52 16.18
C ILE A 46 -15.71 34.64 15.88
N GLU A 47 -15.99 35.85 16.38
CA GLU A 47 -14.98 36.90 16.44
C GLU A 47 -13.96 36.54 17.53
N GLY A 48 -12.79 36.09 17.10
CA GLY A 48 -11.66 35.88 17.99
C GLY A 48 -10.76 34.74 17.56
N GLN A 49 -9.53 35.11 17.19
CA GLN A 49 -8.35 34.27 16.93
C GLN A 49 -8.19 33.75 15.49
N THR A 50 -7.58 34.64 14.71
CA THR A 50 -6.52 34.35 13.76
C THR A 50 -5.65 33.16 14.20
N SER A 51 -5.65 32.11 13.38
CA SER A 51 -4.56 31.16 13.04
C SER A 51 -5.08 29.74 12.96
N PHE A 52 -5.62 29.38 11.79
CA PHE A 52 -5.54 28.01 11.30
C PHE A 52 -4.07 27.73 11.04
N SER A 53 -3.34 27.45 12.12
CA SER A 53 -2.04 26.81 12.08
C SER A 53 -2.24 25.53 11.27
N SER A 54 -1.81 25.57 10.00
CA SER A 54 -1.55 24.35 9.25
C SER A 54 -0.76 23.46 10.21
N PRO A 55 -1.15 22.18 10.43
CA PRO A 55 -0.30 21.25 11.16
C PRO A 55 1.11 21.42 10.59
N PRO A 56 2.16 21.53 11.43
CA PRO A 56 3.51 21.59 10.90
C PRO A 56 3.62 20.43 9.92
N ILE A 57 3.81 20.74 8.63
CA ILE A 57 4.06 19.73 7.60
C ILE A 57 5.48 19.26 7.91
N VAL A 58 5.61 18.44 8.95
CA VAL A 58 6.84 17.71 9.23
C VAL A 58 6.89 16.71 8.09
N LYS A 59 7.71 17.02 7.09
CA LYS A 59 7.85 16.20 5.90
C LYS A 59 8.71 14.99 6.26
N ASP A 60 8.17 14.15 7.12
CA ASP A 60 8.86 12.98 7.69
C ASP A 60 9.01 11.85 6.68
N LYS A 61 8.34 11.96 5.53
CA LYS A 61 8.39 10.97 4.45
C LYS A 61 9.04 11.55 3.22
N THR A 62 10.03 10.83 2.71
CA THR A 62 10.69 11.10 1.44
C THR A 62 10.46 9.93 0.49
N TYR A 63 10.57 10.16 -0.81
CA TYR A 63 10.43 9.11 -1.81
C TYR A 63 11.79 8.86 -2.45
N HIS A 64 12.18 7.58 -2.55
CA HIS A 64 13.40 7.14 -3.24
C HIS A 64 13.02 6.28 -4.44
N SER A 65 13.49 6.66 -5.63
CA SER A 65 13.40 5.82 -6.81
C SER A 65 14.57 4.84 -6.84
N VAL A 66 14.27 3.55 -6.77
CA VAL A 66 15.27 2.47 -6.80
C VAL A 66 16.04 2.51 -8.11
N LYS A 67 17.37 2.42 -8.02
CA LYS A 67 18.29 2.33 -9.15
C LYS A 67 18.69 0.88 -9.41
N SER A 68 19.21 0.62 -10.61
CA SER A 68 19.73 -0.70 -10.97
C SER A 68 20.84 -1.14 -10.01
N GLY A 69 20.69 -2.33 -9.42
CA GLY A 69 21.65 -2.93 -8.49
C GLY A 69 21.53 -2.45 -7.04
N GLU A 70 20.59 -1.58 -6.71
CA GLU A 70 20.31 -1.23 -5.31
C GLU A 70 19.53 -2.36 -4.61
N THR A 71 19.80 -2.52 -3.31
CA THR A 71 19.06 -3.40 -2.40
C THR A 71 18.47 -2.58 -1.27
N LEU A 72 17.46 -3.09 -0.56
CA LEU A 72 16.92 -2.41 0.63
C LEU A 72 18.01 -2.15 1.68
N TRP A 73 19.01 -3.03 1.77
CA TRP A 73 20.19 -2.87 2.62
C TRP A 73 21.00 -1.61 2.26
N ASN A 74 21.31 -1.41 0.97
CA ASN A 74 22.05 -0.23 0.52
C ASN A 74 21.25 1.06 0.68
N ILE A 75 19.95 1.00 0.43
CA ILE A 75 19.06 2.15 0.60
C ILE A 75 19.00 2.52 2.10
N SER A 76 18.86 1.53 2.97
CA SER A 76 18.89 1.75 4.42
C SER A 76 20.19 2.37 4.90
N ASP A 77 21.33 1.88 4.41
CA ASP A 77 22.64 2.46 4.71
C ASP A 77 22.72 3.92 4.29
N LYS A 78 22.24 4.25 3.08
CA LYS A 78 22.24 5.61 2.55
C LYS A 78 21.36 6.58 3.35
N TYR A 79 20.17 6.17 3.76
CA TYR A 79 19.20 7.07 4.40
C TYR A 79 19.31 7.11 5.92
N TYR A 80 19.71 6.00 6.54
CA TYR A 80 19.75 5.86 7.99
C TYR A 80 21.17 5.67 8.54
N ASN A 81 22.20 5.61 7.68
CA ASN A 81 23.58 5.26 8.05
C ASN A 81 23.68 3.93 8.82
N ASN A 82 22.69 3.06 8.60
CA ASN A 82 22.64 1.76 9.23
C ASN A 82 21.88 0.80 8.28
N PRO A 83 22.56 -0.19 7.72
CA PRO A 83 21.91 -1.09 6.78
C PRO A 83 20.92 -2.06 7.43
N PHE A 84 21.03 -2.31 8.74
CA PHE A 84 20.12 -3.20 9.48
C PHE A 84 18.70 -2.63 9.64
N LEU A 85 18.45 -1.40 9.16
CA LEU A 85 17.13 -0.75 9.21
C LEU A 85 16.31 -0.94 7.93
N TRP A 86 16.79 -1.77 7.00
CA TRP A 86 16.04 -2.18 5.82
C TRP A 86 14.61 -2.70 6.14
N PRO A 87 14.33 -3.37 7.30
CA PRO A 87 12.97 -3.83 7.60
C PRO A 87 11.98 -2.67 7.75
N ILE A 88 12.44 -1.50 8.20
CA ILE A 88 11.59 -0.31 8.32
C ILE A 88 11.10 0.14 6.95
N ILE A 89 12.02 0.17 5.97
CA ILE A 89 11.68 0.48 4.58
C ILE A 89 10.67 -0.54 4.07
N TYR A 90 10.91 -1.83 4.30
CA TYR A 90 9.98 -2.88 3.89
C TYR A 90 8.60 -2.69 4.51
N LYS A 91 8.51 -2.42 5.82
CA LYS A 91 7.25 -2.21 6.54
C LYS A 91 6.41 -1.07 5.97
N HIS A 92 7.02 0.06 5.61
CA HIS A 92 6.28 1.17 5.01
C HIS A 92 5.85 0.93 3.56
N ASN A 93 6.43 -0.06 2.89
CA ASN A 93 6.22 -0.32 1.47
C ASN A 93 5.68 -1.73 1.18
N HIS A 94 5.29 -2.49 2.21
CA HIS A 94 4.87 -3.89 2.11
C HIS A 94 3.63 -4.08 1.21
N ASP A 95 2.82 -3.05 1.02
CA ASP A 95 1.72 -3.05 0.05
C ASP A 95 2.20 -3.16 -1.41
N THR A 96 3.45 -2.74 -1.68
CA THR A 96 4.06 -2.72 -3.02
C THR A 96 5.23 -3.69 -3.17
N ILE A 97 5.94 -3.97 -2.08
CA ILE A 97 7.02 -4.94 -2.04
C ILE A 97 6.46 -6.24 -1.46
N TYR A 98 6.36 -7.27 -2.30
CA TYR A 98 5.92 -8.58 -1.87
C TYR A 98 6.96 -9.28 -0.99
N ASP A 99 8.22 -9.24 -1.42
CA ASP A 99 9.36 -9.91 -0.80
C ASP A 99 10.46 -8.87 -0.64
N ALA A 100 11.02 -8.73 0.58
CA ALA A 100 12.02 -7.73 0.91
C ALA A 100 13.28 -7.83 0.06
N ASP A 101 13.56 -9.03 -0.48
CA ASP A 101 14.73 -9.30 -1.32
C ASP A 101 14.46 -9.01 -2.81
N LEU A 102 13.21 -8.73 -3.18
CA LEU A 102 12.77 -8.49 -4.54
C LEU A 102 12.25 -7.07 -4.73
N ILE A 103 13.18 -6.14 -4.96
CA ILE A 103 12.88 -4.78 -5.41
C ILE A 103 13.34 -4.57 -6.85
N PHE A 104 12.61 -3.72 -7.59
CA PHE A 104 12.88 -3.48 -9.00
C PHE A 104 13.35 -2.05 -9.27
N PRO A 105 14.27 -1.84 -10.23
CA PRO A 105 14.64 -0.49 -10.66
C PRO A 105 13.43 0.31 -11.14
N GLY A 106 13.36 1.59 -10.76
CA GLY A 106 12.24 2.48 -11.05
C GLY A 106 11.08 2.40 -10.06
N GLN A 107 11.10 1.47 -9.10
CA GLN A 107 10.14 1.42 -8.01
C GLN A 107 10.33 2.61 -7.07
N ASN A 108 9.24 3.28 -6.68
CA ASN A 108 9.27 4.38 -5.71
C ASN A 108 9.00 3.83 -4.31
N LEU A 109 9.96 4.02 -3.41
CA LEU A 109 9.87 3.61 -2.01
C LEU A 109 9.67 4.82 -1.11
N ILE A 110 8.79 4.66 -0.12
CA ILE A 110 8.57 5.61 0.97
C ILE A 110 9.66 5.38 2.01
N ILE A 111 10.41 6.42 2.34
CA ILE A 111 11.44 6.43 3.37
C ILE A 111 11.00 7.37 4.48
N GLU A 112 10.77 6.82 5.67
CA GLU A 112 10.38 7.56 6.87
C GLU A 112 11.63 8.01 7.64
N ALA A 113 11.84 9.31 7.79
CA ALA A 113 12.99 9.89 8.48
C ALA A 113 12.83 9.88 10.00
N ASN A 114 11.60 9.96 10.50
CA ASN A 114 11.28 9.99 11.91
C ASN A 114 10.94 8.58 12.42
N ILE A 115 11.97 7.83 12.80
CA ILE A 115 11.83 6.46 13.31
C ILE A 115 11.79 6.50 14.84
N ASN A 116 10.81 5.82 15.43
CA ASN A 116 10.77 5.65 16.89
C ASN A 116 11.84 4.64 17.37
N ASN A 117 12.42 4.87 18.56
CA ASN A 117 13.51 4.02 19.09
C ASN A 117 13.12 2.53 19.20
N LEU A 118 11.86 2.24 19.52
CA LEU A 118 11.37 0.87 19.62
C LEU A 118 11.41 0.15 18.27
N LEU A 119 10.97 0.81 17.21
CA LEU A 119 10.97 0.29 15.84
C LEU A 119 12.40 0.13 15.33
N PHE A 120 13.27 1.06 15.71
CA PHE A 120 14.70 0.96 15.43
C PHE A 120 15.31 -0.33 16.00
N ASP A 121 15.08 -0.60 17.29
CA ASP A 121 15.60 -1.80 17.95
C ASP A 121 14.98 -3.09 17.39
N LYS A 122 13.66 -3.08 17.15
CA LYS A 122 12.96 -4.22 16.52
C LYS A 122 13.49 -4.52 15.12
N ALA A 123 13.71 -3.49 14.30
CA ALA A 123 14.24 -3.66 12.95
C ALA A 123 15.66 -4.23 12.98
N ILE A 124 16.52 -3.74 13.86
CA ILE A 124 17.87 -4.30 14.03
C ILE A 124 17.82 -5.76 14.48
N MET A 125 16.95 -6.07 15.45
CA MET A 125 16.78 -7.43 15.94
C MET A 125 16.28 -8.36 14.84
N HIS A 126 15.28 -7.92 14.08
CA HIS A 126 14.74 -8.66 12.94
C HIS A 126 15.82 -8.92 11.89
N ALA A 127 16.52 -7.89 11.44
CA ALA A 127 17.57 -8.00 10.43
C ALA A 127 18.72 -8.94 10.86
N LYS A 128 19.05 -8.98 12.15
CA LYS A 128 20.07 -9.89 12.71
C LYS A 128 19.59 -11.33 12.83
N ASN A 129 18.30 -11.53 13.06
CA ASN A 129 17.71 -12.84 13.37
C ASN A 129 16.84 -13.44 12.25
N ARG A 130 16.74 -12.78 11.09
CA ARG A 130 15.83 -13.18 9.97
C ARG A 130 16.04 -14.62 9.50
N GLY A 131 17.29 -15.08 9.49
CA GLY A 131 17.67 -16.42 9.02
C GLY A 131 18.32 -16.40 7.63
N VAL A 132 18.17 -17.50 6.88
CA VAL A 132 18.75 -17.68 5.54
C VAL A 132 17.92 -16.92 4.51
N TRP A 133 18.60 -16.24 3.59
CA TRP A 133 18.01 -15.48 2.48
C TRP A 133 17.56 -16.43 1.38
N ILE A 134 16.26 -16.51 1.09
CA ILE A 134 15.68 -17.37 0.06
C ILE A 134 14.82 -16.53 -0.87
N ILE A 135 15.26 -16.40 -2.13
CA ILE A 135 14.53 -15.60 -3.13
C ILE A 135 13.20 -16.27 -3.49
N GLY A 136 12.12 -15.49 -3.51
CA GLY A 136 10.84 -15.86 -4.13
C GLY A 136 9.77 -16.33 -3.16
N TYR A 137 10.00 -16.19 -1.84
CA TYR A 137 9.01 -16.48 -0.82
C TYR A 137 9.07 -15.42 0.27
N GLN A 138 7.92 -14.88 0.66
CA GLN A 138 7.86 -14.05 1.85
C GLN A 138 8.09 -14.91 3.11
N GLU A 139 9.18 -14.64 3.82
CA GLU A 139 9.55 -15.37 5.03
C GLU A 139 8.54 -15.17 6.16
N GLU A 140 8.43 -16.17 7.03
CA GLU A 140 7.55 -16.06 8.20
C GLU A 140 8.05 -14.99 9.18
N SER A 141 9.37 -14.84 9.35
CA SER A 141 9.96 -13.80 10.19
C SER A 141 9.56 -12.40 9.68
N ASP A 142 9.62 -12.18 8.37
CA ASP A 142 9.22 -10.91 7.76
C ASP A 142 7.74 -10.62 7.97
N ARG A 143 6.87 -11.63 7.81
CA ARG A 143 5.44 -11.49 8.15
C ARG A 143 5.23 -11.13 9.61
N ARG A 144 5.96 -11.75 10.54
CA ARG A 144 5.86 -11.44 11.98
C ARG A 144 6.22 -10.00 12.27
N PHE A 145 7.29 -9.50 11.65
CA PHE A 145 7.71 -8.11 11.80
C PHE A 145 6.67 -7.10 11.29
N LEU A 146 5.94 -7.45 10.23
CA LEU A 146 4.85 -6.61 9.69
C LEU A 146 3.62 -6.54 10.61
N LEU A 147 3.36 -7.59 11.40
CA LEU A 147 2.19 -7.69 12.29
C LEU A 147 2.38 -7.00 13.65
N GLU A 148 3.63 -6.70 14.02
CA GLU A 148 4.01 -6.14 15.33
C GLU A 148 3.98 -4.61 15.37
#